data_AF-A0A0G1LV42-F1
#
_entry.id   AF-A0A0G1LV42-F1
#
_cell.length_a   1.000
_cell.length_b   1.000
_cell.length_c   1.000
_cell.angle_alpha   90.00
_cell.angle_beta   90.00
_cell.angle_gamma   90.00
#
_symmetry.space_group_name_H-M   'P 1'
#
loop_
_entity.id
_entity.type
_entity.pdbx_description
1 polymer ?
#
loop_
_entity_poly.entity_id
_entity_poly.type
_entity_poly.pdbx_seq_one_letter_code
_entity_poly.pdbx_strand_id
1 'polypeptide(L)'
;MKRFFESWAFILLFLIFILVNFAFALYFRLYYLFWWLDITHHFLGGFWLAFLLNFYLKKTGFTVFNFPLLLLLFLGFVALVGVLWEFFEFGLNRYIVHIGFINYEDTLLDLFFDLLGGAVGFILIL
;
A
#
# COMPACT_ATOMS: atom_id res chain seq x y z
N MET A 1 14.32 6.67 16.74
CA MET A 1 13.91 6.24 15.39
C MET A 1 12.74 5.26 15.44
N LYS A 2 12.83 4.06 16.03
CA LYS A 2 11.70 3.09 16.10
C LYS A 2 10.39 3.69 16.64
N ARG A 3 10.44 4.48 17.74
CA ARG A 3 9.25 5.15 18.31
C ARG A 3 8.54 6.15 17.39
N PHE A 4 9.25 6.76 16.43
CA PHE A 4 8.63 7.74 15.53
C PHE A 4 7.80 7.03 14.46
N PHE A 5 8.36 6.01 13.82
CA PHE A 5 7.68 5.18 12.82
C PHE A 5 6.49 4.38 13.38
N GLU A 6 6.43 4.24 14.70
CA GLU A 6 5.34 3.58 15.43
C GLU A 6 4.30 4.57 15.98
N SER A 7 4.47 5.87 15.71
CA SER A 7 3.51 6.87 16.17
C SER A 7 2.31 6.96 15.23
N TRP A 8 1.13 7.22 15.80
CA TRP A 8 -0.07 7.53 15.01
C TRP A 8 0.15 8.74 14.09
N ALA A 9 0.98 9.69 14.52
CA ALA A 9 1.34 10.87 13.74
C ALA A 9 2.12 10.50 12.48
N PHE A 10 3.11 9.61 12.57
CA PHE A 10 3.83 9.12 11.39
C PHE A 10 2.89 8.43 10.41
N ILE A 11 2.06 7.51 10.89
CA ILE A 11 1.11 6.77 10.06
C ILE A 11 0.16 7.74 9.35
N LEU A 12 -0.41 8.70 10.08
CA LEU A 12 -1.36 9.65 9.51
C LEU A 12 -0.69 10.61 8.52
N LEU A 13 0.45 11.21 8.89
CA LEU A 13 1.16 12.15 8.02
C LEU A 13 1.66 11.47 6.75
N PHE A 14 2.08 10.21 6.84
CA PHE A 14 2.54 9.48 5.69
C PHE A 14 1.38 9.07 4.77
N LEU A 15 0.22 8.68 5.33
CA LEU A 15 -1.00 8.49 4.53
C LEU A 15 -1.39 9.78 3.81
N ILE A 16 -1.40 10.92 4.51
CA ILE A 16 -1.68 12.23 3.91
C ILE A 16 -0.71 12.52 2.78
N PHE A 17 0.59 12.26 2.97
CA PHE A 17 1.59 12.43 1.91
C PHE A 17 1.28 11.58 0.67
N ILE A 18 0.95 10.30 0.85
CA ILE A 18 0.59 9.39 -0.25
C ILE A 18 -0.66 9.91 -0.98
N LEU A 19 -1.73 10.24 -0.25
CA LEU A 19 -2.99 10.69 -0.83
C LEU A 19 -2.87 12.04 -1.55
N VAL A 20 -2.07 12.97 -1.02
CA VAL A 20 -1.81 14.26 -1.67
C VAL A 20 -1.03 14.07 -2.96
N ASN A 21 0.00 13.21 -2.97
CA ASN A 21 0.75 12.90 -4.19
C ASN A 21 -0.14 12.20 -5.23
N PHE A 22 -0.95 11.24 -4.81
CA PHE A 22 -1.91 10.55 -5.66
C PHE A 22 -2.91 11.51 -6.30
N ALA A 23 -3.56 12.35 -5.49
CA ALA A 23 -4.52 13.36 -5.96
C ALA A 23 -3.86 14.37 -6.92
N PHE A 24 -2.63 14.81 -6.61
CA PHE A 24 -1.85 15.69 -7.47
C PHE A 24 -1.55 15.02 -8.83
N ALA A 25 -1.09 13.77 -8.81
CA ALA A 25 -0.79 13.01 -10.01
C ALA A 25 -2.03 12.77 -10.89
N LEU A 26 -3.19 12.49 -10.29
CA LEU A 26 -4.45 12.40 -11.01
C LEU A 26 -4.87 13.74 -11.64
N TYR A 27 -4.82 14.82 -10.85
CA TYR A 27 -5.24 16.15 -11.30
C TYR A 27 -4.45 16.63 -12.51
N PHE A 28 -3.12 16.44 -12.50
CA PHE A 28 -2.23 16.81 -13.59
C PHE A 28 -2.05 15.71 -14.65
N ARG A 29 -2.78 14.58 -14.55
CA ARG A 29 -2.69 13.44 -15.47
C ARG A 29 -1.26 12.89 -15.61
N LEU A 30 -0.49 12.90 -14.52
CA LEU A 30 0.92 12.54 -14.51
C LEU A 30 1.15 11.04 -14.76
N TYR A 31 0.18 10.19 -14.44
CA TYR A 31 0.26 8.75 -14.72
C TYR A 31 0.43 8.43 -16.22
N TYR A 32 -0.11 9.28 -17.10
CA TYR A 32 0.08 9.14 -18.55
C TYR A 32 1.47 9.56 -19.02
N LEU A 33 2.18 10.38 -18.24
CA LEU A 33 3.51 10.89 -18.56
C LEU A 33 4.61 10.05 -17.88
N PHE A 34 4.34 9.54 -16.68
CA PHE A 34 5.30 8.87 -15.82
C PHE A 34 4.67 7.60 -15.23
N TRP A 35 4.69 6.52 -16.02
CA TRP A 35 4.15 5.21 -15.64
C TRP A 35 4.71 4.67 -14.30
N TRP A 36 5.96 4.98 -13.97
CA TRP A 36 6.60 4.54 -12.71
C TRP A 36 6.01 5.21 -11.46
N LEU A 37 5.22 6.28 -11.60
CA LEU A 37 4.54 6.90 -10.46
C LEU A 37 3.53 5.94 -9.84
N ASP A 38 2.90 5.10 -10.65
CA ASP A 38 1.89 4.15 -10.18
C ASP A 38 2.51 3.07 -9.30
N ILE A 39 3.55 2.43 -9.85
CA ILE A 39 4.46 1.52 -9.14
C ILE A 39 4.94 2.11 -7.81
N THR A 40 5.29 3.40 -7.80
CA THR A 40 5.76 4.08 -6.59
C THR A 40 4.65 4.20 -5.55
N HIS A 41 3.42 4.52 -5.96
CA HIS A 41 2.28 4.59 -5.04
C HIS A 41 1.94 3.22 -4.45
N HIS A 42 1.93 2.16 -5.27
CA HIS A 42 1.72 0.78 -4.80
C HIS A 42 2.78 0.35 -3.79
N PHE A 43 4.06 0.56 -4.11
CA PHE A 43 5.14 0.31 -3.16
C PHE A 43 4.98 1.09 -1.84
N LEU A 44 4.67 2.39 -1.91
CA LEU A 44 4.48 3.21 -0.72
C LEU A 44 3.23 2.80 0.08
N GLY A 45 2.17 2.38 -0.59
CA GLY A 45 0.93 1.87 0.00
C GLY A 45 1.19 0.59 0.79
N GLY A 46 1.79 -0.42 0.16
CA GLY A 46 2.19 -1.65 0.82
C GLY A 46 3.14 -1.43 2.00
N PHE A 47 4.13 -0.55 1.83
CA PHE A 47 5.04 -0.15 2.89
C PHE A 47 4.29 0.48 4.07
N TRP A 48 3.39 1.42 3.82
CA TRP A 48 2.58 2.08 4.84
C TRP A 48 1.68 1.08 5.60
N LEU A 49 1.08 0.12 4.89
CA LEU A 49 0.22 -0.92 5.47
C LEU A 49 0.97 -1.80 6.47
N ALA A 50 2.25 -2.10 6.24
CA ALA A 50 3.07 -2.84 7.20
C ALA A 50 3.22 -2.07 8.53
N PHE A 51 3.48 -0.76 8.47
CA PHE A 51 3.55 0.08 9.68
C PHE A 51 2.19 0.20 10.38
N LEU A 52 1.11 0.34 9.60
CA LEU A 52 -0.25 0.38 10.12
C LEU A 52 -0.58 -0.89 10.90
N LEU A 53 -0.33 -2.06 10.31
CA LEU A 53 -0.60 -3.33 10.95
C LEU A 53 0.22 -3.48 12.24
N ASN A 54 1.53 -3.22 12.18
CA ASN A 54 2.40 -3.26 13.37
C ASN A 54 1.90 -2.34 14.50
N PHE A 55 1.46 -1.12 14.18
CA PHE A 55 0.89 -0.22 15.16
C PHE A 55 -0.34 -0.81 15.85
N TYR A 56 -1.25 -1.42 15.09
CA TYR A 56 -2.42 -2.08 15.65
C TYR A 56 -2.05 -3.30 16.50
N LEU A 57 -1.15 -4.17 16.03
CA LEU A 57 -0.69 -5.34 16.79
C LEU A 57 -0.10 -4.94 18.15
N LYS A 58 0.75 -3.90 18.17
CA LYS A 58 1.31 -3.34 19.41
C LYS A 58 0.25 -2.77 20.33
N LYS A 59 -0.72 -2.04 19.77
CA LYS A 59 -1.79 -1.40 20.55
C LYS A 59 -2.75 -2.42 21.17
N THR A 60 -3.02 -3.54 20.49
CA THR A 60 -3.87 -4.62 21.01
C THR A 60 -3.12 -5.62 21.88
N GLY A 61 -1.79 -5.56 21.92
CA GLY A 61 -0.96 -6.55 22.60
C GLY A 61 -0.94 -7.92 21.91
N PHE A 62 -1.34 -7.98 20.63
CA PHE A 62 -1.33 -9.22 19.87
C PHE A 62 0.09 -9.59 19.45
N THR A 63 0.54 -10.77 19.87
CA THR A 63 1.91 -11.25 19.60
C THR A 63 1.89 -12.57 18.85
N VAL A 64 2.65 -12.63 17.75
CA VAL A 64 2.93 -13.86 17.00
C VAL A 64 4.40 -14.19 17.17
N PHE A 65 4.70 -15.35 17.75
CA PHE A 65 6.08 -15.76 18.03
C PHE A 65 6.75 -16.51 16.87
N ASN A 66 5.97 -16.99 15.91
CA ASN A 66 6.47 -17.72 14.74
C ASN A 66 6.75 -16.74 13.60
N PHE A 67 8.02 -16.61 13.21
CA PHE A 67 8.44 -15.66 12.17
C PHE A 67 7.75 -15.90 10.82
N PRO A 68 7.71 -17.12 10.25
CA PRO A 68 6.93 -17.39 9.04
C PRO A 68 5.45 -16.95 9.14
N LEU A 69 4.79 -17.22 10.26
CA LEU A 69 3.39 -16.83 10.46
C LEU A 69 3.22 -15.31 10.55
N LEU A 70 4.16 -14.62 11.21
CA LEU A 70 4.17 -13.17 11.28
C LEU A 70 4.38 -12.54 9.90
N LEU A 71 5.30 -13.07 9.09
CA LEU A 71 5.50 -12.62 7.72
C LEU A 71 4.25 -12.83 6.86
N LEU A 72 3.63 -14.01 6.94
CA LEU A 72 2.38 -14.31 6.23
C LEU A 72 1.23 -13.40 6.67
N LEU A 73 1.15 -13.05 7.95
CA LEU A 73 0.16 -12.10 8.46
C LEU A 73 0.34 -10.71 7.82
N PHE A 74 1.58 -10.22 7.74
CA PHE A 74 1.88 -8.92 7.12
C PHE A 74 1.62 -8.92 5.62
N LEU A 75 2.18 -9.89 4.89
CA LEU A 75 1.99 -9.97 3.44
C LEU A 75 0.54 -10.29 3.06
N GLY A 76 -0.16 -11.11 3.85
CA GLY A 76 -1.57 -11.40 3.65
C GLY A 76 -2.46 -10.18 3.86
N PHE A 77 -2.16 -9.34 4.86
CA PHE A 77 -2.85 -8.08 5.07
C PHE A 77 -2.62 -7.10 3.91
N VAL A 78 -1.36 -6.95 3.47
CA VAL A 78 -1.00 -6.10 2.33
C VAL A 78 -1.68 -6.59 1.04
N ALA A 79 -1.62 -7.90 0.76
CA ALA A 79 -2.28 -8.50 -0.40
C ALA A 79 -3.80 -8.28 -0.40
N LEU A 80 -4.44 -8.42 0.76
CA LEU A 80 -5.88 -8.19 0.88
C LEU A 80 -6.25 -6.75 0.50
N VAL A 81 -5.50 -5.77 1.01
CA VAL A 81 -5.78 -4.36 0.71
C VAL A 81 -5.45 -4.04 -0.75
N GLY A 82 -4.33 -4.54 -1.28
CA GLY A 82 -3.99 -4.38 -2.71
C GLY A 82 -5.08 -4.94 -3.62
N VAL A 83 -5.57 -6.15 -3.37
CA VAL A 83 -6.69 -6.73 -4.14
C VAL A 83 -7.95 -5.86 -4.05
N LEU A 84 -8.28 -5.33 -2.87
CA LEU A 84 -9.44 -4.43 -2.73
C LEU A 84 -9.22 -3.10 -3.48
N TRP A 85 -7.98 -2.62 -3.57
CA TRP A 85 -7.61 -1.44 -4.35
C TRP A 85 -7.83 -1.69 -5.85
N GLU A 86 -7.36 -2.81 -6.38
CA GLU A 86 -7.58 -3.20 -7.78
C GLU A 86 -9.08 -3.30 -8.13
N PHE A 87 -9.89 -3.85 -7.23
CA PHE A 87 -11.35 -3.86 -7.40
C PHE A 87 -11.95 -2.45 -7.42
N PHE A 88 -11.43 -1.55 -6.58
CA PHE A 88 -11.84 -0.15 -6.56
C PHE A 88 -11.48 0.55 -7.87
N GLU A 89 -10.27 0.40 -8.36
CA GLU A 89 -9.83 0.97 -9.64
C GLU A 89 -10.63 0.42 -10.82
N PHE A 90 -10.89 -0.89 -10.82
CA PHE A 90 -11.77 -1.51 -11.82
C PHE A 90 -13.16 -0.90 -11.79
N GLY A 91 -13.73 -0.71 -10.61
CA GLY A 91 -15.01 -0.03 -10.42
C GLY A 91 -14.99 1.39 -10.98
N LEU A 92 -14.00 2.20 -10.62
CA LEU A 92 -13.85 3.57 -11.09
C LEU A 92 -13.71 3.64 -12.61
N ASN A 93 -12.79 2.86 -13.19
CA ASN A 93 -12.49 2.86 -14.61
C ASN A 93 -13.68 2.38 -15.44
N ARG A 94 -14.42 1.38 -14.95
CA ARG A 94 -15.56 0.81 -15.67
C ARG A 94 -16.83 1.68 -15.57
N TYR A 95 -17.13 2.21 -14.39
CA TYR A 95 -18.44 2.78 -14.09
C TYR A 95 -18.44 4.30 -13.93
N ILE A 96 -17.30 4.95 -13.67
CA ILE A 96 -17.24 6.39 -13.40
C ILE A 96 -16.46 7.13 -14.49
N VAL A 97 -15.23 6.72 -14.77
CA VAL A 97 -14.34 7.46 -15.68
C VAL A 97 -14.42 6.94 -17.12
N HIS A 98 -14.92 5.72 -17.31
CA HIS A 98 -15.15 5.08 -18.62
C HIS A 98 -13.92 5.01 -19.54
N ILE A 99 -12.72 4.87 -18.96
CA ILE A 99 -11.45 4.95 -19.73
C ILE A 99 -11.10 3.65 -20.47
N GLY A 100 -11.75 2.53 -20.15
CA GLY A 100 -11.57 1.25 -20.86
C GLY A 100 -10.23 0.55 -20.59
N PHE A 101 -10.35 -0.72 -20.16
CA PHE A 101 -9.31 -1.72 -19.88
C PHE A 101 -8.27 -1.37 -18.81
N ILE A 102 -8.41 -2.08 -17.67
CA ILE A 102 -7.26 -2.43 -16.82
C ILE A 102 -6.53 -3.55 -17.52
N ASN A 103 -5.21 -3.42 -17.62
CA ASN A 103 -4.38 -4.47 -18.16
C ASN A 103 -4.03 -5.46 -17.04
N TYR A 104 -4.12 -6.76 -17.30
CA TYR A 104 -3.73 -7.78 -16.32
C TYR A 104 -2.27 -7.64 -15.90
N GLU A 105 -1.40 -7.19 -16.82
CA GLU A 105 0.01 -6.94 -16.49
C GLU A 105 0.19 -5.78 -15.50
N ASP A 106 -0.69 -4.78 -15.52
CA ASP A 106 -0.68 -3.61 -14.64
C ASP A 106 -1.03 -4.06 -13.21
N THR A 107 -2.21 -4.65 -13.04
CA THR A 107 -2.67 -5.23 -11.78
C THR A 107 -1.66 -6.21 -11.16
N LEU A 108 -1.02 -7.06 -11.97
CA LEU A 108 0.00 -7.98 -11.45
C LEU A 108 1.26 -7.25 -10.97
N LEU A 109 1.65 -6.18 -11.66
CA LEU A 109 2.77 -5.35 -11.27
C LEU A 109 2.45 -4.57 -9.98
N ASP A 110 1.25 -4.04 -9.88
CA ASP A 110 0.75 -3.28 -8.73
C ASP A 110 0.72 -4.14 -7.47
N LEU A 111 0.10 -5.32 -7.55
CA LEU A 111 0.09 -6.29 -6.45
C LEU A 111 1.51 -6.75 -6.08
N PHE A 112 2.41 -6.88 -7.05
CA PHE A 112 3.81 -7.21 -6.76
C PHE A 112 4.49 -6.07 -5.98
N PHE A 113 4.30 -4.82 -6.38
CA PHE A 113 4.91 -3.67 -5.70
C PHE A 113 4.29 -3.38 -4.35
N ASP A 114 2.99 -3.62 -4.17
CA ASP A 114 2.34 -3.62 -2.86
C ASP A 114 3.05 -4.60 -1.92
N LEU A 115 3.20 -5.86 -2.35
CA LEU A 115 3.86 -6.90 -1.56
C LEU A 115 5.34 -6.56 -1.28
N LEU A 116 6.06 -6.04 -2.27
CA LEU A 116 7.46 -5.64 -2.11
C LEU A 116 7.59 -4.49 -1.10
N GLY A 117 6.74 -3.49 -1.18
CA GLY A 117 6.65 -2.39 -0.22
C GLY A 117 6.36 -2.90 1.19
N GLY A 118 5.38 -3.80 1.30
CA GLY A 118 5.00 -4.46 2.55
C GLY A 118 6.15 -5.27 3.16
N ALA A 119 6.88 -6.02 2.36
CA ALA A 119 8.05 -6.79 2.78
C ALA A 119 9.18 -5.88 3.30
N VAL A 120 9.47 -4.78 2.60
CA VAL A 120 10.47 -3.80 3.04
C VAL A 120 10.03 -3.14 4.35
N GLY A 121 8.77 -2.73 4.45
CA GLY A 121 8.20 -2.17 5.68
C GLY A 121 8.31 -3.16 6.85
N PHE A 122 7.99 -4.43 6.62
CA PHE A 122 8.14 -5.50 7.61
C PHE A 122 9.59 -5.66 8.09
N ILE A 123 10.57 -5.68 7.18
CA ILE A 123 12.00 -5.78 7.53
C ILE A 123 12.44 -4.61 8.42
N LEU A 124 11.96 -3.40 8.16
CA LEU A 124 12.30 -2.22 8.97
C LEU A 124 11.68 -2.22 10.37
N ILE A 125 10.60 -2.97 10.56
CA ILE A 125 9.87 -3.06 11.83
C ILE A 125 10.55 -4.03 12.80
N LEU A 126 11.18 -5.10 12.30
CA LEU A 126 11.98 -6.06 13.08
C LEU A 126 13.06 -5.33 13.91
#